data_AF-A0A0A2M2B4-F1
#
_entry.id   AF-A0A0A2M2B4-F1
#
_cell.length_a   1.000
_cell.length_b   1.000
_cell.length_c   1.000
_cell.angle_alpha   90.00
_cell.angle_beta   90.00
_cell.angle_gamma   90.00
#
_symmetry.space_group_name_H-M   'P 1'
#
loop_
_entity.id
_entity.type
_entity.pdbx_description
1 polymer ?
#
loop_
_entity_poly.entity_id
_entity_poly.type
_entity_poly.pdbx_seq_one_letter_code
_entity_poly.pdbx_strand_id
1 'polypeptide(L)'
;MIQQLKNIPPNIDFGFGITKQEVAVNTPVTVWLNTLYNQDVYGFTLHATGVVTKISNYEYVVTYPLPGTYTLTLGVGTKDKKISLDSNILTLIVT
;
A
#
# COMPACT_ATOMS: atom_id res chain seq x y z
N MET A 1 -6.61 31.55 0.29
CA MET A 1 -5.97 30.64 1.26
C MET A 1 -5.81 29.28 0.56
N ILE A 2 -4.64 28.99 0.00
CA ILE A 2 -4.37 27.68 -0.64
C ILE A 2 -4.13 26.71 0.51
N GLN A 3 -5.07 25.81 0.76
CA GLN A 3 -4.89 24.72 1.72
C GLN A 3 -3.64 23.93 1.30
N GLN A 4 -2.73 23.69 2.25
CA GLN A 4 -1.59 22.81 2.04
C GLN A 4 -2.11 21.44 1.58
N LEU A 5 -1.93 21.13 0.29
CA LEU A 5 -1.97 19.76 -0.25
C LEU A 5 -0.93 18.81 0.40
N LYS A 6 -0.19 19.28 1.42
CA LYS A 6 1.00 18.61 1.96
C LYS A 6 0.72 17.41 2.88
N ASN A 7 -0.51 17.19 3.35
CA ASN A 7 -0.79 16.16 4.36
C ASN A 7 -2.01 15.27 4.05
N ILE A 8 -2.35 15.01 2.77
CA ILE A 8 -3.36 13.99 2.47
C ILE A 8 -2.69 12.62 2.60
N PRO A 9 -3.09 11.74 3.53
CA PRO A 9 -2.49 10.42 3.64
C PRO A 9 -2.65 9.67 2.32
N PRO A 10 -1.63 8.93 1.88
CA PRO A 10 -1.76 8.08 0.71
C PRO A 10 -2.82 7.02 0.98
N ASN A 11 -3.53 6.62 -0.06
CA ASN A 11 -4.53 5.56 0.01
C ASN A 11 -4.05 4.36 -0.79
N ILE A 12 -4.22 3.16 -0.25
CA ILE A 12 -4.00 1.90 -0.96
C ILE A 12 -5.32 1.14 -1.09
N ASP A 13 -5.48 0.34 -2.14
CA ASP A 13 -6.64 -0.54 -2.35
C ASP A 13 -6.31 -1.70 -3.29
N PHE A 14 -7.18 -2.71 -3.34
CA PHE A 14 -7.09 -3.86 -4.24
C PHE A 14 -7.70 -3.59 -5.62
N GLY A 15 -7.85 -2.32 -5.99
CA GLY A 15 -8.56 -1.86 -7.18
C GLY A 15 -9.95 -1.34 -6.82
N PHE A 16 -10.36 -0.26 -7.48
CA PHE A 16 -11.69 0.35 -7.33
C PHE A 16 -12.05 0.71 -5.88
N GLY A 17 -11.07 1.00 -5.02
CA GLY A 17 -11.29 1.36 -3.63
C GLY A 17 -11.61 0.19 -2.69
N ILE A 18 -11.43 -1.05 -3.14
CA ILE A 18 -11.64 -2.25 -2.33
C ILE A 18 -10.56 -2.34 -1.26
N THR A 19 -10.94 -2.26 0.01
CA THR A 19 -10.00 -2.35 1.14
C THR A 19 -9.95 -3.73 1.80
N LYS A 20 -10.87 -4.62 1.43
CA LYS A 20 -10.96 -5.98 1.92
C LYS A 20 -11.21 -6.96 0.77
N GLN A 21 -10.38 -7.98 0.66
CA GLN A 21 -10.50 -9.00 -0.38
C GLN A 21 -10.27 -10.40 0.20
N GLU A 22 -10.86 -11.41 -0.43
CA GLU A 22 -10.65 -12.83 -0.14
C GLU A 22 -10.07 -13.52 -1.38
N VAL A 23 -9.04 -14.33 -1.20
CA VAL A 23 -8.32 -15.03 -2.28
C VAL A 23 -7.81 -16.40 -1.82
N ALA A 24 -7.54 -17.30 -2.75
CA ALA A 24 -6.90 -18.58 -2.44
C ALA A 24 -5.41 -18.43 -2.13
N VAL A 25 -4.84 -19.35 -1.37
CA VAL A 25 -3.38 -19.46 -1.15
C VAL A 25 -2.59 -19.38 -2.47
N ASN A 26 -1.43 -18.72 -2.42
CA ASN A 26 -0.55 -18.48 -3.57
C ASN A 26 -1.16 -17.69 -4.74
N THR A 27 -2.34 -17.08 -4.57
CA THR A 27 -2.90 -16.18 -5.58
C THR A 27 -2.22 -14.81 -5.50
N PRO A 28 -1.63 -14.30 -6.59
CA PRO A 28 -1.10 -12.94 -6.62
C PRO A 28 -2.21 -11.91 -6.55
N VAL A 29 -2.05 -10.95 -5.64
CA VAL A 29 -2.99 -9.84 -5.45
C VAL A 29 -2.28 -8.53 -5.73
N THR A 30 -2.88 -7.69 -6.57
CA THR A 30 -2.36 -6.36 -6.87
C THR A 30 -2.88 -5.35 -5.86
N VAL A 31 -1.97 -4.56 -5.31
CA VAL A 31 -2.26 -3.42 -4.43
C VAL A 31 -1.89 -2.15 -5.20
N TRP A 32 -2.86 -1.27 -5.34
CA TRP A 32 -2.74 0.03 -5.98
C TRP A 32 -2.51 1.12 -4.95
N LEU A 33 -1.61 2.05 -5.24
CA LEU A 33 -1.42 3.27 -4.47
C LEU A 33 -2.03 4.46 -5.20
N ASN A 34 -2.93 5.16 -4.50
CA ASN A 34 -3.53 6.42 -4.89
C ASN A 34 -2.95 7.55 -4.03
N THR A 35 -2.16 8.43 -4.67
CA THR A 35 -1.44 9.50 -3.97
C THR A 35 -1.24 10.74 -4.84
N LEU A 36 -1.17 11.91 -4.19
CA LEU A 36 -0.79 13.18 -4.81
C LEU A 36 0.67 13.59 -4.51
N TYR A 37 1.42 12.75 -3.78
CA TYR A 37 2.81 13.02 -3.42
C TYR A 37 3.75 12.96 -4.62
N ASN A 38 4.72 13.88 -4.66
CA ASN A 38 5.77 13.89 -5.69
C ASN A 38 6.78 12.76 -5.44
N GLN A 39 6.96 11.88 -6.43
CA GLN A 39 7.86 10.73 -6.35
C GLN A 39 9.35 11.08 -6.31
N ASP A 40 9.73 12.28 -6.74
CA ASP A 40 11.11 12.73 -6.66
C ASP A 40 11.52 13.05 -5.21
N VAL A 41 10.54 13.31 -4.35
CA VAL A 41 10.74 13.76 -2.96
C VAL A 41 10.35 12.65 -1.97
N TYR A 42 9.33 11.87 -2.28
CA TYR A 42 8.76 10.85 -1.40
C TYR A 42 8.97 9.44 -1.96
N GLY A 43 9.37 8.52 -1.09
CA GLY A 43 9.41 7.08 -1.34
C GLY A 43 8.26 6.37 -0.65
N PHE A 44 7.76 5.32 -1.32
CA PHE A 44 6.63 4.51 -0.85
C PHE A 44 7.06 3.06 -0.64
N THR A 45 6.76 2.56 0.56
CA THR A 45 7.08 1.19 0.98
C THR A 45 5.81 0.51 1.45
N LEU A 46 5.44 -0.60 0.81
CA LEU A 46 4.34 -1.44 1.27
C LEU A 46 4.86 -2.37 2.39
N HIS A 47 4.21 -2.30 3.54
CA HIS A 47 4.45 -3.17 4.69
C HIS A 47 3.40 -4.28 4.67
N ALA A 48 3.86 -5.51 4.40
CA ALA A 48 3.06 -6.71 4.39
C ALA A 48 3.94 -7.90 4.80
N THR A 49 3.35 -8.89 5.48
CA THR A 49 4.09 -10.10 5.93
C THR A 49 4.27 -11.16 4.85
N GLY A 50 3.64 -10.97 3.69
CA GLY A 50 3.74 -11.88 2.53
C GLY A 50 4.96 -11.60 1.66
N VAL A 51 5.04 -12.29 0.52
CA VAL A 51 6.02 -11.98 -0.53
C VAL A 51 5.53 -10.73 -1.25
N VAL A 52 6.29 -9.63 -1.15
CA VAL A 52 5.96 -8.35 -1.79
C VAL A 52 6.89 -8.12 -2.98
N THR A 53 6.30 -7.98 -4.17
CA THR A 53 7.01 -7.57 -5.38
C THR A 53 6.56 -6.17 -5.77
N LYS A 54 7.49 -5.21 -5.76
CA LYS A 54 7.21 -3.84 -6.21
C LYS A 54 7.34 -3.76 -7.73
N ILE A 55 6.23 -3.48 -8.43
CA ILE A 55 6.24 -3.28 -9.89
C ILE A 55 6.53 -1.81 -10.19
N SER A 56 5.88 -0.90 -9.46
CA SER A 56 6.13 0.53 -9.51
C SER A 56 5.85 1.18 -8.15
N ASN A 57 5.98 2.50 -8.04
CA ASN A 57 5.51 3.21 -6.84
C ASN A 57 3.98 3.13 -6.68
N TYR A 58 3.23 2.89 -7.76
CA TYR A 58 1.76 2.84 -7.75
C TYR A 58 1.21 1.42 -7.68
N GLU A 59 2.05 0.41 -7.82
CA GLU A 59 1.63 -0.97 -8.03
C GLU A 59 2.57 -1.94 -7.33
N TYR A 60 1.98 -2.77 -6.48
CA TYR A 60 2.64 -3.82 -5.74
C TYR A 60 1.87 -5.12 -5.94
N VAL A 61 2.58 -6.24 -6.02
CA VAL A 61 1.99 -7.57 -6.02
C VAL A 61 2.35 -8.27 -4.72
N VAL A 62 1.35 -8.81 -4.05
CA VAL A 62 1.52 -9.58 -2.81
C VAL A 62 1.03 -11.02 -2.99
N THR A 63 1.76 -11.96 -2.40
CA THR A 63 1.41 -13.38 -2.38
C THR A 63 1.60 -13.96 -0.99
N TYR A 64 0.68 -14.83 -0.59
CA TYR A 64 0.68 -15.50 0.71
C TYR A 64 0.57 -17.01 0.53
N PRO A 65 1.54 -17.80 1.05
CA PRO A 65 1.53 -19.25 0.89
C PRO A 65 0.69 -19.98 1.94
N LEU A 66 0.30 -19.30 3.02
CA LEU A 66 -0.48 -19.86 4.13
C LEU A 66 -1.84 -19.17 4.22
N PRO A 67 -2.89 -19.88 4.63
CA PRO A 67 -4.18 -19.26 4.89
C PRO A 67 -4.12 -18.41 6.16
N GLY A 68 -4.92 -17.35 6.20
CA GLY A 68 -4.95 -16.41 7.32
C GLY A 68 -5.54 -15.05 6.95
N THR A 69 -5.64 -14.17 7.95
CA THR A 69 -5.98 -12.76 7.74
C THR A 69 -4.70 -11.93 7.83
N TYR A 70 -4.42 -11.19 6.77
CA TYR A 70 -3.23 -10.36 6.64
C TYR A 70 -3.61 -8.90 6.54
N THR A 71 -2.81 -8.05 7.18
CA THR A 71 -2.93 -6.60 7.09
C THR A 71 -1.81 -6.04 6.24
N LEU A 72 -2.15 -5.05 5.41
CA LEU A 72 -1.19 -4.32 4.61
C LEU A 72 -1.33 -2.83 4.88
N THR A 73 -0.20 -2.16 5.02
CA THR A 73 -0.11 -0.71 5.20
C THR A 73 0.99 -0.16 4.31
N LEU A 74 0.92 1.12 3.97
CA LEU A 74 1.95 1.81 3.22
C LEU A 74 2.60 2.85 4.11
N GLY A 75 3.93 2.79 4.19
CA GLY A 75 4.75 3.83 4.78
C GLY A 75 5.23 4.80 3.71
N VAL A 76 5.16 6.09 4.01
CA VAL A 76 5.68 7.14 3.13
C VAL A 76 6.77 7.91 3.81
N GLY A 77 7.97 7.84 3.25
CA GLY A 77 9.14 8.57 3.73
C GLY A 77 9.58 9.64 2.74
N THR A 78 9.90 10.84 3.22
CA THR A 78 10.73 11.77 2.43
C THR A 78 12.13 11.19 2.24
N LYS A 79 12.80 11.45 1.10
CA LYS A 79 14.24 11.13 0.93
C LYS A 79 15.11 11.69 2.08
N ASP A 80 14.65 12.80 2.67
CA ASP A 80 15.32 13.52 3.76
C ASP A 80 14.94 12.99 5.17
N LYS A 81 14.18 11.88 5.25
CA LYS A 81 13.77 11.11 6.45
C LYS A 81 13.02 11.87 7.56
N LYS A 82 12.31 12.97 7.28
CA LYS A 82 11.67 13.80 8.32
C LYS A 82 10.18 13.56 8.57
N ILE A 83 9.47 12.85 7.69
CA ILE A 83 8.03 12.59 7.84
C ILE A 83 7.75 11.14 7.42
N SER A 84 7.12 10.37 8.31
CA SER A 84 6.47 9.09 8.01
C SER A 84 4.97 9.33 8.05
N LEU A 85 4.27 9.07 6.95
CA LEU A 85 2.81 9.06 6.93
C LEU A 85 2.33 7.62 6.73
N ASP A 86 1.40 7.20 7.58
CA ASP A 86 0.73 5.92 7.46
C ASP A 86 -0.47 6.06 6.50
N SER A 87 -0.65 5.07 5.61
CA SER A 87 -1.87 4.95 4.79
C SER A 87 -3.02 4.31 5.57
N ASN A 88 -4.16 4.15 4.90
CA ASN A 88 -5.19 3.20 5.34
C ASN A 88 -4.66 1.76 5.40
N ILE A 89 -5.41 0.91 6.10
CA ILE A 89 -5.12 -0.52 6.28
C ILE A 89 -5.95 -1.32 5.27
N LEU A 90 -5.30 -2.24 4.56
CA LEU A 90 -5.97 -3.27 3.78
C LEU A 90 -6.06 -4.58 4.55
N THR A 91 -7.15 -5.30 4.36
CA THR A 91 -7.35 -6.64 4.93
C THR A 91 -7.46 -7.67 3.82
N LEU A 92 -6.51 -8.59 3.74
CA LEU A 92 -6.58 -9.73 2.83
C LEU A 92 -6.89 -11.00 3.61
N ILE A 93 -7.96 -11.69 3.24
CA ILE A 93 -8.29 -13.02 3.74
C ILE A 93 -7.77 -14.04 2.72
N VAL A 94 -6.93 -14.96 3.17
CA VAL A 94 -6.36 -16.02 2.35
C VAL A 94 -6.91 -17.35 2.84
N THR A 95 -7.51 -18.13 1.94
CA THR A 95 -8.15 -19.43 2.22
C THR A 95 -7.44 -20.57 1.52
#